data_AF-A0A953EF74-F1
#
_entry.id   AF-A0A953EF74-F1
#
_cell.length_a   1.000
_cell.length_b   1.000
_cell.length_c   1.000
_cell.angle_alpha   90.00
_cell.angle_beta   90.00
_cell.angle_gamma   90.00
#
_symmetry.space_group_name_H-M   'P 1'
#
loop_
_entity.id
_entity.type
_entity.pdbx_description
1 polymer ?
#
loop_
_entity_poly.entity_id
_entity_poly.type
_entity_poly.pdbx_seq_one_letter_code
_entity_poly.pdbx_strand_id
1 'polypeptide(L)' 'MTRAAVSEAAPRLLLLPDAPDADGQPRVALALPTLSTGRRAALVIFPTIAAALAAKRAMEAAR' A
#
# COMPACT_ATOMS: atom_id res chain seq x y z
N MET A 1 -22.62 -23.58 -5.50
CA MET A 1 -22.43 -22.11 -5.43
C MET A 1 -21.33 -21.83 -4.42
N THR A 2 -20.07 -21.76 -4.86
CA THR A 2 -18.91 -21.61 -3.97
C THR A 2 -18.60 -20.13 -3.80
N ARG A 3 -18.86 -19.59 -2.60
CA ARG A 3 -18.57 -18.20 -2.24
C ARG A 3 -17.05 -18.06 -2.12
N ALA A 4 -16.40 -17.49 -3.13
CA ALA A 4 -14.98 -17.18 -3.08
C ALA A 4 -14.74 -16.23 -1.91
N ALA A 5 -13.93 -16.67 -0.94
CA ALA A 5 -13.48 -15.83 0.16
C ALA A 5 -12.62 -14.71 -0.41
N VAL A 6 -13.19 -13.51 -0.50
CA VAL A 6 -12.42 -12.30 -0.76
C VAL A 6 -11.55 -12.08 0.47
N SER A 7 -10.29 -12.53 0.43
CA SER A 7 -9.31 -12.09 1.41
C SER A 7 -9.09 -10.60 1.19
N GLU A 8 -9.85 -9.80 1.93
CA GLU A 8 -9.81 -8.35 1.97
C GLU A 8 -8.49 -7.92 2.61
N ALA A 9 -7.37 -8.14 1.91
CA ALA A 9 -6.05 -7.89 2.45
C ALA A 9 -5.96 -6.44 2.96
N ALA A 10 -5.13 -6.22 3.98
CA ALA A 10 -4.88 -4.89 4.54
C ALA A 10 -3.81 -4.15 3.72
N PRO A 11 -3.83 -2.80 3.67
CA PRO A 11 -2.74 -2.02 3.10
C PRO A 11 -1.40 -2.36 3.75
N ARG A 12 -0.36 -2.61 2.95
CA ARG A 12 0.98 -2.97 3.44
C ARG A 12 1.99 -1.89 3.11
N LEU A 13 2.89 -1.59 4.05
CA LEU A 13 4.04 -0.73 3.78
C LEU A 13 5.16 -1.56 3.13
N LEU A 14 5.80 -0.97 2.14
CA LEU A 14 6.95 -1.51 1.43
C LEU A 14 8.05 -0.46 1.39
N LEU A 15 9.29 -0.93 1.48
CA LEU A 15 10.47 -0.12 1.18
C LEU A 15 10.94 -0.47 -0.23
N LEU A 16 11.34 0.53 -0.99
CA LEU A 16 11.82 0.43 -2.37
C LEU A 16 13.32 0.76 -2.40
N PRO A 17 14.19 -0.23 -2.10
CA PRO A 17 15.65 0.00 -2.08
C PRO A 17 16.21 0.35 -3.46
N ASP A 18 15.58 -0.13 -4.53
CA ASP A 18 15.99 0.14 -5.92
C ASP A 18 15.51 1.49 -6.45
N ALA A 19 14.70 2.22 -5.66
CA ALA A 19 14.18 3.54 -6.03
C ALA A 19 14.50 4.55 -4.91
N PRO A 20 15.76 4.97 -4.76
CA PRO A 20 16.14 5.93 -3.76
C PRO A 20 15.50 7.32 -4.02
N ASP A 21 15.40 8.11 -2.96
CA ASP A 21 15.06 9.52 -3.05
C ASP A 21 16.29 10.40 -3.37
N ALA A 22 16.12 11.72 -3.31
CA ALA A 22 17.18 12.68 -3.60
C ALA A 22 18.35 12.62 -2.59
N ASP A 23 18.08 12.14 -1.37
CA ASP A 23 19.06 11.99 -0.29
C ASP A 23 19.68 10.58 -0.27
N GLY A 24 19.34 9.73 -1.24
CA GLY A 24 19.84 8.36 -1.36
C GLY A 24 19.14 7.36 -0.43
N GLN A 25 18.06 7.75 0.24
CA GLN A 25 17.32 6.86 1.14
C GLN A 25 16.27 6.05 0.36
N PRO A 26 15.96 4.81 0.77
CA PRO A 26 14.91 4.00 0.14
C PRO A 26 13.55 4.71 0.21
N ARG A 27 12.86 4.82 -0.93
CA ARG A 27 11.49 5.33 -0.94
C ARG A 27 10.54 4.35 -0.27
N VAL A 28 9.43 4.89 0.23
CA VAL A 28 8.40 4.10 0.92
C VAL A 28 7.17 4.05 0.04
N ALA A 29 6.53 2.90 -0.03
CA ALA A 29 5.28 2.74 -0.74
C ALA A 29 4.22 2.03 0.10
N LEU A 30 2.96 2.28 -0.23
CA LEU A 30 1.81 1.55 0.27
C LEU A 30 1.28 0.65 -0.84
N ALA A 31 1.30 -0.66 -0.61
CA ALA A 31 0.68 -1.65 -1.46
C ALA A 31 -0.80 -1.78 -1.07
N LEU A 32 -1.66 -1.42 -2.02
CA LEU A 32 -3.10 -1.47 -1.89
C LEU A 32 -3.64 -2.77 -2.50
N PRO A 33 -4.34 -3.59 -1.70
CA PRO A 33 -4.88 -4.84 -2.18
C PRO A 33 -6.09 -4.62 -3.08
N THR A 34 -6.32 -5.59 -3.97
CA THR A 34 -7.36 -5.52 -4.98
C THR A 34 -8.73 -5.76 -4.35
N LEU A 35 -9.60 -4.76 -4.38
CA LEU A 35 -10.97 -4.89 -3.90
C LEU A 35 -11.81 -5.58 -4.98
N SER A 36 -11.88 -6.92 -4.89
CA SER A 36 -12.90 -7.83 -5.45
C SER A 36 -13.31 -7.75 -6.93
N THR A 37 -12.73 -6.87 -7.75
CA THR A 37 -13.25 -6.54 -9.10
C THR A 37 -12.16 -6.41 -10.15
N GLY A 38 -11.24 -7.38 -10.26
CA GLY A 38 -10.26 -7.44 -11.36
C GLY A 38 -9.31 -6.22 -11.48
N ARG A 39 -9.38 -5.26 -10.56
CA ARG A 39 -8.47 -4.12 -10.49
C ARG A 39 -7.10 -4.61 -10.03
N ARG A 40 -6.04 -4.11 -10.67
CA ARG A 40 -4.66 -4.42 -10.30
C ARG A 40 -4.34 -3.81 -8.94
N ALA A 41 -3.45 -4.46 -8.20
CA ALA A 41 -2.90 -3.89 -6.98
C ALA A 41 -2.24 -2.55 -7.31
N ALA A 42 -2.50 -1.53 -6.49
CA ALA A 42 -1.92 -0.21 -6.68
C ALA A 42 -0.74 -0.04 -5.72
N LEU A 43 0.33 0.57 -6.21
CA LEU A 43 1.48 0.96 -5.41
C LEU A 43 1.50 2.48 -5.32
N VAL A 44 1.34 3.03 -4.12
CA VAL A 44 1.37 4.47 -3.89
C VAL A 44 2.69 4.83 -3.23
N ILE A 45 3.53 5.62 -3.89
CA ILE A 45 4.85 6.02 -3.40
C ILE A 45 4.72 7.30 -2.58
N PHE A 46 5.39 7.34 -1.44
CA PHE A 46 5.40 8.47 -0.52
C PHE A 46 6.83 9.01 -0.37
N PRO A 47 6.97 10.33 -0.13
CA PRO A 47 8.28 10.93 0.09
C PRO A 47 8.87 10.57 1.46
N THR A 48 8.04 10.19 2.44
CA THR A 48 8.50 9.83 3.80
C THR A 48 7.73 8.66 4.39
N ILE A 49 8.35 7.94 5.32
CA ILE A 49 7.69 6.88 6.12
C ILE A 49 6.49 7.44 6.87
N ALA A 50 6.62 8.65 7.44
CA ALA A 50 5.55 9.30 8.19
C ALA A 50 4.29 9.53 7.33
N ALA A 51 4.47 10.00 6.09
CA ALA A 51 3.35 10.20 5.16
C ALA A 51 2.69 8.85 4.79
N ALA A 52 3.49 7.82 4.55
CA ALA A 52 2.99 6.49 4.24
C ALA A 52 2.21 5.86 5.42
N LEU A 53 2.69 6.05 6.66
CA LEU A 53 2.01 5.61 7.87
C LEU A 53 0.69 6.36 8.12
N ALA A 54 0.67 7.67 7.91
CA ALA A 54 -0.54 8.47 8.03
C ALA A 54 -1.61 7.99 7.03
N ALA A 55 -1.21 7.77 5.77
CA ALA A 55 -2.10 7.23 4.75
C ALA A 55 -2.60 5.83 5.10
N LYS A 56 -1.72 4.92 5.54
CA LYS A 56 -2.11 3.58 6.01
C LYS A 56 -3.17 3.65 7.10
N ARG A 57 -2.93 4.46 8.14
CA ARG A 57 -3.87 4.61 9.27
C ARG A 57 -5.20 5.19 8.84
N ALA A 58 -5.21 6.17 7.94
CA ALA A 58 -6.43 6.74 7.40
C ALA A 58 -7.26 5.70 6.64
N MET A 59 -6.61 4.83 5.86
CA MET A 59 -7.29 3.75 5.14
C MET A 59 -7.78 2.64 6.06
N GLU A 60 -7.04 2.34 7.13
CA GLU A 60 -7.48 1.39 8.16
C GLU A 60 -8.66 1.92 8.97
N ALA A 61 -8.73 3.24 9.22
CA ALA A 61 -9.84 3.88 9.93
C ALA A 61 -11.10 4.06 9.08
N ALA A 62 -10.97 4.08 7.75
CA ALA A 62 -12.08 4.23 6.82
C ALA A 62 -12.74 2.90 6.42
N ARG A 63 -12.20 1.77 6.88
CA ARG A 63 -12.75 0.43 6.68
C ARG A 63 -13.62 0.05 7.87
#